data_AF-A0AAX3PF48-F1
#
_entry.id   AF-A0AAX3PF48-F1
#
_cell.length_a   1.000
_cell.length_b   1.000
_cell.length_c   1.000
_cell.angle_alpha   90.00
_cell.angle_beta   90.00
_cell.angle_gamma   90.00
#
_symmetry.space_group_name_H-M   'P 1'
#
loop_
_entity.id
_entity.type
_entity.pdbx_description
1 polymer ?
#
loop_
_entity_poly.entity_id
_entity_poly.type
_entity_poly.pdbx_seq_one_letter_code
_entity_poly.pdbx_strand_id
1 'polypeptide(L)'
;MWQWAHLLGFNLYWLLAVKWQQPGPLLALLLLHFLFSPRRWHDWRLIPVALAGSLLDALLWQLGLFYFNTGFPLWLVLLWCGFALTLCHGLRWLRPLPRWQQGLFGMVGGSSSYVAGAVMGAVHLSWGIGISAALLAVIWMWWLPVLLWVTVKLEGEAR
;
A
#
# COMPACT_ATOMS: atom_id res chain seq x y z
N MET A 1 13.37 -17.26 -0.72
CA MET A 1 12.26 -17.71 -1.58
C MET A 1 10.89 -17.23 -1.08
N TRP A 2 10.63 -17.24 0.24
CA TRP A 2 9.34 -16.81 0.82
C TRP A 2 8.93 -15.35 0.58
N GLN A 3 9.89 -14.41 0.59
CA GLN A 3 9.62 -12.97 0.38
C GLN A 3 9.09 -12.67 -1.03
N TRP A 4 9.61 -13.36 -2.05
CA TRP A 4 9.14 -13.23 -3.44
C TRP A 4 7.74 -13.78 -3.64
N ALA A 5 7.38 -14.88 -2.95
CA ALA A 5 6.03 -15.40 -2.96
C ALA A 5 5.02 -14.40 -2.36
N HIS A 6 5.40 -13.70 -1.29
CA HIS A 6 4.58 -12.62 -0.71
C HIS A 6 4.45 -11.43 -1.67
N LEU A 7 5.52 -11.03 -2.36
CA LEU A 7 5.47 -9.95 -3.36
C LEU A 7 4.55 -10.33 -4.52
N LEU A 8 4.64 -11.55 -5.05
CA LEU A 8 3.75 -12.03 -6.10
C LEU A 8 2.30 -12.11 -5.62
N GLY A 9 2.08 -12.63 -4.40
CA GLY A 9 0.76 -12.66 -3.77
C GLY A 9 0.15 -11.27 -3.61
N PHE A 10 0.96 -10.28 -3.21
CA PHE A 10 0.51 -8.89 -3.13
C PHE A 10 0.19 -8.30 -4.49
N ASN A 11 0.97 -8.56 -5.54
CA ASN A 11 0.66 -8.08 -6.89
C ASN A 11 -0.67 -8.64 -7.40
N LEU A 12 -0.97 -9.91 -7.12
CA LEU A 12 -2.28 -10.51 -7.42
C LEU A 12 -3.39 -9.86 -6.58
N TYR A 13 -3.16 -9.65 -5.29
CA TYR A 13 -4.10 -8.97 -4.38
C TYR A 13 -4.41 -7.55 -4.85
N TRP A 14 -3.38 -6.79 -5.22
CA TRP A 14 -3.47 -5.44 -5.78
C TRP A 14 -4.25 -5.45 -7.11
N LEU A 15 -3.94 -6.38 -8.01
CA LEU A 15 -4.62 -6.49 -9.30
C LEU A 15 -6.12 -6.79 -9.11
N LEU A 16 -6.47 -7.67 -8.17
CA LEU A 16 -7.86 -7.96 -7.83
C LEU A 16 -8.55 -6.72 -7.26
N ALA A 17 -7.88 -5.97 -6.38
CA ALA A 17 -8.43 -4.73 -5.83
C ALA A 17 -8.74 -3.70 -6.91
N VAL A 18 -7.77 -3.44 -7.80
CA VAL A 18 -7.89 -2.45 -8.89
C VAL A 18 -8.92 -2.88 -9.93
N LYS A 19 -8.95 -4.16 -10.30
CA LYS A 19 -9.85 -4.66 -11.34
C LYS A 19 -11.28 -4.82 -10.88
N TRP A 20 -11.51 -5.37 -9.69
CA TRP A 20 -12.87 -5.63 -9.20
C TRP A 20 -13.45 -4.49 -8.37
N GLN A 21 -12.61 -3.71 -7.66
CA GLN A 21 -13.07 -2.61 -6.81
C GLN A 21 -14.13 -3.04 -5.78
N GLN A 22 -14.09 -4.32 -5.38
CA GLN A 22 -15.01 -4.93 -4.42
C GLN A 22 -14.26 -5.35 -3.15
N PRO A 23 -14.82 -5.07 -1.95
CA PRO A 23 -14.15 -5.42 -0.70
C PRO A 23 -14.16 -6.93 -0.40
N GLY A 24 -15.15 -7.68 -0.88
CA GLY A 24 -15.37 -9.09 -0.53
C GLY A 24 -14.17 -10.00 -0.82
N PRO A 25 -13.64 -10.06 -2.06
CA PRO A 25 -12.49 -10.90 -2.40
C PRO A 25 -11.23 -10.53 -1.61
N LEU A 26 -11.01 -9.23 -1.37
CA LEU A 26 -9.87 -8.73 -0.61
C LEU A 26 -9.96 -9.16 0.86
N LEU A 27 -11.14 -9.02 1.45
CA LEU A 27 -11.39 -9.45 2.83
C LEU A 27 -11.20 -10.96 2.97
N ALA A 28 -11.70 -11.76 2.01
CA ALA A 28 -11.51 -13.21 2.02
C ALA A 28 -10.02 -13.59 1.96
N LEU A 29 -9.23 -12.95 1.10
CA LEU A 29 -7.79 -13.20 1.01
C LEU A 29 -7.03 -12.78 2.26
N LEU A 30 -7.39 -11.64 2.87
CA LEU A 30 -6.83 -11.22 4.16
C LEU A 30 -7.18 -12.24 5.26
N LEU A 31 -8.44 -12.65 5.37
CA LEU A 31 -8.88 -13.64 6.35
C LEU A 31 -8.16 -14.98 6.17
N LEU A 32 -8.02 -15.46 4.93
CA LEU A 32 -7.23 -16.65 4.63
C LEU A 32 -5.77 -16.48 5.06
N HIS A 33 -5.15 -15.32 4.78
CA HIS A 33 -3.80 -15.02 5.26
C HIS A 33 -3.71 -15.12 6.78
N PHE A 34 -4.63 -14.51 7.53
CA PHE A 34 -4.66 -14.58 9.00
C PHE A 34 -4.92 -15.99 9.54
N LEU A 35 -5.72 -16.80 8.85
CA LEU A 35 -6.00 -18.19 9.23
C LEU A 35 -4.78 -19.09 9.07
N PHE A 36 -4.01 -18.90 8.00
CA PHE A 36 -2.80 -19.70 7.72
C PHE A 36 -1.52 -19.09 8.28
N SER A 37 -1.53 -17.81 8.70
CA SER A 37 -0.37 -17.12 9.28
C SER A 37 -0.05 -17.70 10.67
N PRO A 38 1.12 -18.33 10.86
CA PRO A 38 1.54 -18.86 12.16
C PRO A 38 1.75 -17.75 13.22
N ARG A 39 1.84 -16.48 12.78
CA ARG A 39 2.21 -15.32 13.61
C ARG A 39 1.16 -14.21 13.59
N ARG A 40 -0.12 -14.58 13.56
CA ARG A 40 -1.31 -13.70 13.66
C ARG A 40 -1.19 -12.49 14.58
N TRP A 41 -0.49 -12.58 15.71
CA TRP A 41 -0.31 -11.46 16.66
C TRP A 41 0.64 -10.34 16.19
N HIS A 42 1.59 -10.63 15.30
CA HIS A 42 2.48 -9.62 14.72
C HIS A 42 1.74 -8.75 13.69
N ASP A 43 0.78 -9.34 12.97
CA ASP A 43 0.08 -8.69 11.89
C ASP A 43 -0.90 -7.60 12.38
N TRP A 44 -1.50 -7.76 13.57
CA TRP A 44 -2.34 -6.72 14.20
C TRP A 44 -1.58 -5.43 14.49
N ARG A 45 -0.26 -5.51 14.74
CA ARG A 45 0.56 -4.33 15.01
C ARG A 45 0.70 -3.43 13.79
N LEU A 46 0.37 -3.92 12.60
CA LEU A 46 0.48 -3.18 11.33
C LEU A 46 -0.77 -2.38 10.98
N ILE A 47 -1.85 -2.49 11.77
CA ILE A 47 -3.08 -1.70 11.58
C ILE A 47 -2.80 -0.18 11.52
N PRO A 48 -1.96 0.41 12.40
CA PRO A 48 -1.64 1.83 12.30
C PRO A 48 -0.99 2.23 10.96
N VAL A 49 -0.21 1.32 10.35
CA VAL A 49 0.43 1.54 9.03
C VAL A 49 -0.64 1.59 7.94
N ALA A 50 -1.57 0.62 7.95
CA ALA A 50 -2.68 0.57 7.00
C ALA A 50 -3.62 1.78 7.15
N LEU A 51 -3.92 2.18 8.39
CA LEU A 51 -4.73 3.36 8.69
C LEU A 51 -4.05 4.65 8.23
N ALA A 52 -2.76 4.82 8.51
CA ALA A 52 -2.01 6.00 8.08
C ALA A 52 -2.01 6.14 6.55
N GLY A 53 -1.79 5.05 5.82
CA GLY A 53 -1.89 5.05 4.36
C GLY A 53 -3.29 5.35 3.84
N SER A 54 -4.32 4.75 4.46
CA SER A 54 -5.72 5.02 4.11
C SER A 54 -6.11 6.48 4.38
N LEU A 55 -5.61 7.09 5.46
CA LEU A 55 -5.81 8.49 5.78
C LEU A 55 -5.12 9.42 4.79
N LEU A 56 -3.91 9.07 4.33
CA LEU A 56 -3.24 9.81 3.26
C LEU A 56 -4.08 9.79 1.97
N ASP A 57 -4.61 8.63 1.57
CA ASP A 57 -5.46 8.54 0.39
C ASP A 57 -6.79 9.28 0.57
N ALA A 58 -7.39 9.23 1.76
CA ALA A 58 -8.58 10.00 2.08
C ALA A 58 -8.31 11.51 2.01
N LEU A 59 -7.14 11.97 2.46
CA LEU A 59 -6.73 13.36 2.33
C LEU A 59 -6.57 13.75 0.86
N LEU A 60 -5.93 12.93 0.03
CA LEU A 60 -5.78 13.17 -1.41
C LEU A 60 -7.12 13.16 -2.15
N TRP A 61 -8.07 12.34 -1.70
CA TRP A 61 -9.46 12.37 -2.16
C TRP A 61 -10.16 13.68 -1.79
N GLN A 62 -10.04 14.13 -0.54
CA GLN A 62 -10.63 15.39 -0.07
C GLN A 62 -10.02 16.63 -0.74
N LEU A 63 -8.73 16.59 -1.07
CA LEU A 63 -8.05 17.62 -1.86
C LEU A 63 -8.42 17.60 -3.35
N GLY A 64 -9.22 16.62 -3.77
CA GLY A 64 -9.73 16.49 -5.14
C GLY A 64 -8.73 15.87 -6.12
N LEU A 65 -7.62 15.32 -5.65
CA LEU A 65 -6.66 14.61 -6.51
C LEU A 65 -7.22 13.26 -6.94
N PHE A 66 -7.79 12.51 -6.01
CA PHE A 66 -8.55 11.30 -6.31
C PHE A 66 -10.03 11.61 -6.42
N TYR A 67 -10.71 10.95 -7.36
CA TYR A 67 -12.15 10.98 -7.47
C TYR A 67 -12.70 9.56 -7.58
N PHE A 68 -13.72 9.31 -6.76
CA PHE A 68 -14.45 8.04 -6.68
C PHE A 68 -15.96 8.35 -6.71
N ASN A 69 -16.71 7.63 -7.53
CA ASN A 69 -18.12 7.94 -7.78
C ASN A 69 -19.02 7.73 -6.55
N THR A 70 -18.69 6.77 -5.70
CA THR A 70 -19.50 6.35 -4.54
C THR A 70 -18.87 6.75 -3.20
N GLY A 71 -17.98 7.74 -3.20
CA GLY A 71 -17.20 8.13 -2.02
C GLY A 71 -15.94 7.26 -1.80
N PHE A 72 -15.27 7.47 -0.67
CA PHE A 72 -14.01 6.77 -0.36
C PHE A 72 -14.20 5.25 -0.27
N PRO A 73 -13.55 4.47 -1.16
CA PRO A 73 -13.88 3.07 -1.29
C PRO A 73 -13.26 2.19 -0.20
N LEU A 74 -14.06 1.27 0.35
CA LEU A 74 -13.59 0.30 1.34
C LEU A 74 -12.50 -0.63 0.79
N TRP A 75 -12.54 -0.96 -0.51
CA TRP A 75 -11.52 -1.82 -1.12
C TRP A 75 -10.12 -1.19 -1.04
N LEU A 76 -10.00 0.15 -1.03
CA LEU A 76 -8.72 0.84 -0.93
C LEU A 76 -8.15 0.74 0.50
N VAL A 77 -9.01 0.80 1.52
CA VAL A 77 -8.63 0.54 2.91
C VAL A 77 -8.09 -0.89 3.05
N LEU A 78 -8.80 -1.87 2.45
CA LEU A 78 -8.35 -3.26 2.45
C LEU A 78 -7.06 -3.46 1.64
N LEU A 79 -6.87 -2.70 0.56
CA LEU A 79 -5.62 -2.68 -0.20
C LEU A 79 -4.46 -2.26 0.70
N TRP A 80 -4.62 -1.22 1.50
CA TRP A 80 -3.64 -0.78 2.49
C TRP A 80 -3.33 -1.83 3.56
N CYS A 81 -4.32 -2.58 4.02
CA CYS A 81 -4.07 -3.71 4.93
C CYS A 81 -3.15 -4.76 4.29
N GLY A 82 -3.41 -5.14 3.03
CA GLY A 82 -2.54 -6.08 2.29
C GLY A 82 -1.14 -5.50 2.03
N PHE A 83 -1.04 -4.20 1.76
CA PHE A 83 0.24 -3.53 1.57
C PHE A 83 1.06 -3.48 2.86
N ALA A 84 0.44 -3.23 4.02
CA ALA A 84 1.12 -3.25 5.31
C ALA A 84 1.75 -4.63 5.61
N LEU A 85 1.04 -5.72 5.31
CA LEU A 85 1.59 -7.09 5.41
C LEU A 85 2.79 -7.30 4.47
N THR A 86 2.76 -6.65 3.31
CA THR A 86 3.84 -6.72 2.31
C THR A 86 5.07 -5.93 2.75
N LEU A 87 4.90 -4.79 3.45
CA LEU A 87 5.99 -4.06 4.09
C LEU A 87 6.69 -4.90 5.16
N CYS A 88 5.91 -5.67 5.92
CA CYS A 88 6.41 -6.57 6.95
C CYS A 88 7.20 -7.75 6.36
N HIS A 89 6.68 -8.42 5.33
CA HIS A 89 7.24 -9.69 4.86
C HIS A 89 7.96 -9.61 3.51
N GLY A 90 7.36 -8.92 2.54
CA GLY A 90 7.84 -8.87 1.14
C GLY A 90 8.90 -7.81 0.88
N LEU A 91 8.90 -6.71 1.64
CA LEU A 91 9.81 -5.57 1.48
C LEU A 91 10.87 -5.47 2.59
N ARG A 92 11.12 -6.55 3.34
CA ARG A 92 12.18 -6.59 4.37
C ARG A 92 13.55 -6.24 3.82
N TRP A 93 13.81 -6.58 2.56
CA TRP A 93 15.07 -6.29 1.87
C TRP A 93 15.32 -4.79 1.65
N LEU A 94 14.29 -3.92 1.69
CA LEU A 94 14.44 -2.47 1.62
C LEU A 94 14.92 -1.86 2.94
N ARG A 95 14.67 -2.52 4.08
CA ARG A 95 14.99 -2.01 5.42
C ARG A 95 16.48 -1.70 5.63
N PRO A 96 17.44 -2.56 5.22
CA PRO A 96 18.87 -2.25 5.39
C PRO A 96 19.37 -1.18 4.42
N LEU A 97 18.60 -0.82 3.39
CA LEU A 97 19.03 0.19 2.42
C LEU A 97 19.00 1.61 3.03
N PRO A 98 19.86 2.52 2.56
CA PRO A 98 19.79 3.93 2.92
C PRO A 98 18.41 4.55 2.63
N ARG A 99 17.97 5.51 3.46
CA ARG A 99 16.66 6.17 3.34
C ARG A 99 16.41 6.79 1.96
N TRP A 100 17.45 7.30 1.31
CA TRP A 100 17.32 7.86 -0.04
C TRP A 100 16.99 6.79 -1.08
N GLN A 101 17.54 5.58 -0.95
CA GLN A 101 17.20 4.45 -1.84
C GLN A 101 15.78 3.97 -1.60
N GLN A 102 15.37 3.84 -0.32
CA GLN A 102 13.98 3.55 0.04
C GLN A 102 13.03 4.58 -0.58
N GLY A 103 13.41 5.87 -0.55
CA GLY A 103 12.64 6.93 -1.17
C GLY A 103 12.55 6.78 -2.69
N LEU A 104 13.62 6.42 -3.39
CA LEU A 104 13.57 6.18 -4.83
C LEU A 104 12.64 5.01 -5.19
N PHE A 105 12.69 3.92 -4.43
CA PHE A 105 11.76 2.80 -4.62
C PHE A 105 10.30 3.20 -4.34
N GLY A 106 10.07 4.03 -3.33
CA GLY A 106 8.75 4.58 -3.03
C GLY A 106 8.25 5.47 -4.15
N MET A 107 9.09 6.42 -4.59
CA MET A 107 8.81 7.35 -5.67
C MET A 107 8.35 6.62 -6.93
N VAL A 108 9.08 5.58 -7.36
CA VAL A 108 8.75 4.82 -8.58
C VAL A 108 7.59 3.85 -8.32
N GLY A 109 7.70 2.98 -7.31
CA GLY A 109 6.73 1.92 -7.06
C GLY A 109 5.38 2.43 -6.58
N GLY A 110 5.37 3.41 -5.68
CA GLY A 110 4.17 4.06 -5.19
C GLY A 110 3.45 4.82 -6.31
N SER A 111 4.11 5.79 -6.94
CA SER A 111 3.45 6.59 -7.99
C SER A 111 2.94 5.75 -9.17
N SER A 112 3.73 4.79 -9.65
CA SER A 112 3.32 3.91 -10.75
C SER A 112 2.11 3.05 -10.39
N SER A 113 1.96 2.64 -9.13
CA SER A 113 0.79 1.90 -8.66
C SER A 113 -0.50 2.71 -8.79
N TYR A 114 -0.50 3.98 -8.37
CA TYR A 114 -1.68 4.84 -8.51
C TYR A 114 -1.95 5.22 -9.97
N VAL A 115 -0.91 5.48 -10.77
CA VAL A 115 -1.07 5.75 -12.20
C VAL A 115 -1.63 4.53 -12.92
N ALA A 116 -1.14 3.33 -12.61
CA ALA A 116 -1.68 2.09 -13.17
C ALA A 116 -3.14 1.87 -12.75
N GLY A 117 -3.46 2.10 -11.47
CA GLY A 117 -4.83 2.07 -10.99
C GLY A 117 -5.74 3.05 -11.75
N ALA A 118 -5.25 4.25 -12.05
CA ALA A 118 -5.99 5.24 -12.81
C ALA A 118 -6.19 4.85 -14.28
N VAL A 119 -5.15 4.34 -14.93
CA VAL A 119 -5.22 3.83 -16.32
C VAL A 119 -6.17 2.63 -16.42
N MET A 120 -6.27 1.80 -15.38
CA MET A 120 -7.22 0.69 -15.31
C MET A 120 -8.63 1.10 -14.87
N GLY A 121 -8.88 2.40 -14.64
CA GLY A 121 -10.20 2.93 -14.28
C GLY A 121 -10.61 2.71 -12.82
N ALA A 122 -9.66 2.41 -11.92
CA ALA A 122 -9.94 2.22 -10.49
C ALA A 122 -10.05 3.53 -9.71
N VAL A 123 -9.39 4.58 -10.17
CA VAL A 123 -9.45 5.92 -9.59
C VAL A 123 -9.35 6.96 -10.69
N HIS A 124 -10.12 8.02 -10.62
CA HIS A 124 -9.97 9.15 -11.53
C HIS A 124 -9.01 10.19 -10.93
N LEU A 125 -7.96 10.54 -11.67
CA LEU A 125 -6.97 11.55 -11.27
C LEU A 125 -7.39 12.91 -11.83
N SER A 126 -8.15 13.68 -11.04
CA SER A 126 -8.80 14.91 -11.53
C SER A 126 -7.83 16.02 -11.91
N TRP A 127 -6.61 16.01 -11.37
CA TRP A 127 -5.56 16.99 -11.69
C TRP A 127 -4.75 16.60 -12.94
N GLY A 128 -5.13 15.50 -13.60
CA GLY A 128 -4.44 14.94 -14.75
C GLY A 128 -3.26 14.05 -14.36
N ILE A 129 -2.96 13.07 -15.22
CA ILE A 129 -1.96 12.02 -14.94
C ILE A 129 -0.58 12.61 -14.61
N GLY A 130 -0.13 13.62 -15.36
CA GLY A 130 1.22 14.19 -15.17
C GLY A 130 1.42 14.83 -13.80
N ILE A 131 0.53 15.76 -13.41
CA ILE A 131 0.62 16.47 -12.13
C ILE A 131 0.41 15.50 -10.98
N SER A 132 -0.60 14.62 -11.07
CA SER A 132 -0.85 13.62 -10.04
C SER A 132 0.33 12.66 -9.88
N ALA A 133 0.92 12.16 -10.98
CA ALA A 133 2.08 11.27 -10.91
C ALA A 133 3.29 11.94 -10.26
N ALA A 134 3.59 13.19 -10.62
CA ALA A 134 4.69 13.95 -10.04
C ALA A 134 4.48 14.20 -8.53
N LEU A 135 3.26 14.58 -8.13
CA LEU A 135 2.95 14.79 -6.71
C LEU A 135 3.03 13.48 -5.92
N LEU A 136 2.44 12.40 -6.45
CA LEU A 136 2.49 11.08 -5.84
C LEU A 136 3.92 10.55 -5.72
N ALA A 137 4.77 10.81 -6.73
CA ALA A 137 6.18 10.46 -6.68
C ALA A 137 6.90 11.15 -5.50
N VAL A 138 6.66 12.46 -5.32
CA VAL A 138 7.22 13.22 -4.19
C VAL A 138 6.68 12.70 -2.86
N ILE A 139 5.37 12.49 -2.74
CA ILE A 139 4.74 11.96 -1.52
C ILE A 139 5.37 10.62 -1.15
N TRP A 140 5.41 9.68 -2.10
CA TRP A 140 5.91 8.33 -1.86
C TRP A 140 7.42 8.26 -1.62
N MET A 141 8.18 9.22 -2.13
CA MET A 141 9.61 9.36 -1.83
C MET A 141 9.86 9.52 -0.32
N TRP A 142 8.98 10.22 0.38
CA TRP A 142 9.08 10.41 1.83
C TRP A 142 8.26 9.37 2.60
N TRP A 143 7.10 8.99 2.06
CA TRP A 143 6.16 8.11 2.73
C TRP A 143 6.71 6.70 2.93
N LEU A 144 7.31 6.08 1.90
CA LEU A 144 7.80 4.70 2.02
C LEU A 144 8.89 4.55 3.11
N PRO A 145 9.93 5.40 3.19
CA PRO A 145 10.89 5.36 4.30
C PRO A 145 10.24 5.49 5.68
N VAL A 146 9.21 6.34 5.81
CA VAL A 146 8.47 6.50 7.08
C VAL A 146 7.70 5.23 7.42
N LEU A 147 6.96 4.66 6.46
CA LEU A 147 6.23 3.41 6.67
C LEU A 147 7.15 2.26 7.07
N LEU A 148 8.30 2.12 6.41
CA LEU A 148 9.31 1.10 6.74
C LEU A 148 9.86 1.32 8.16
N TRP A 149 10.17 2.56 8.54
CA TRP A 149 10.66 2.88 9.88
C TRP A 149 9.63 2.59 10.97
N VAL A 150 8.36 2.95 10.76
CA VAL A 150 7.26 2.65 11.68
C VAL A 150 7.06 1.14 11.80
N THR A 151 7.10 0.42 10.68
CA THR A 151 6.95 -1.04 10.64
C THR A 151 8.03 -1.74 11.48
N VAL A 152 9.30 -1.35 11.32
CA VAL A 152 10.43 -1.90 12.11
C VAL A 152 10.23 -1.66 13.61
N LYS A 153 9.79 -0.45 13.99
CA LYS A 153 9.49 -0.14 15.40
C LYS A 153 8.37 -0.98 15.98
N LEU A 154 7.31 -1.24 15.21
CA LEU A 154 6.15 -2.02 15.65
C LEU A 154 6.46 -3.52 15.77
N GLU A 155 7.36 -4.03 14.95
CA GLU A 155 7.86 -5.41 15.04
C GLU A 155 8.80 -5.60 16.24
N GLY A 156 9.36 -4.54 16.79
CA GLY A 156 10.32 -4.62 17.90
C GLY A 156 11.70 -5.15 17.48
N GLU A 157 12.00 -5.15 16.18
CA GLU A 157 13.35 -5.41 15.68
C GLU A 157 14.22 -4.18 16.01
N ALA A 158 15.02 -4.26 17.08
CA ALA A 158 16.09 -3.30 17.31
C ALA A 158 17.10 -3.39 16.15
N ARG A 159 17.46 -2.22 15.60
CA ARG A 159 18.37 -2.08 14.46
C ARG A 159 19.72 -2.75 14.68
#